data_AF-A0A8J5SMU7-F1
#
_entry.id   AF-A0A8J5SMU7-F1
#
_cell.length_a   1.000
_cell.length_b   1.000
_cell.length_c   1.000
_cell.angle_alpha   90.00
_cell.angle_beta   90.00
_cell.angle_gamma   90.00
#
_symmetry.space_group_name_H-M   'P 1'
#
loop_
_entity.id
_entity.type
_entity.pdbx_description
1 polymer ?
#
loop_
_entity_poly.entity_id
_entity_poly.type
_entity_poly.pdbx_seq_one_letter_code
_entity_poly.pdbx_strand_id
1 'polypeptide(L)'
;MRGGIPICFPQFGNCGTLERHGFARNKIWALDEEHPPLNHNDNSSKASVDLLLKPSEDDLKCWPHCFEFRLRVSLSKNGDLSLVSRIRNVNGKPFSFSFAYHTYLSVSDIRSAINYPIVCFVPHSIYFFHQCHIIFLR
;
A
#
# COMPACT_ATOMS: atom_id res chain seq x y z
N MET A 1 12.96 -8.00 0.12
CA MET A 1 12.55 -8.58 1.42
C MET A 1 11.73 -9.85 1.18
N ARG A 2 11.85 -10.88 2.02
CA ARG A 2 11.03 -12.11 1.98
C ARG A 2 10.33 -12.26 3.35
N GLY A 3 9.03 -11.96 3.42
CA GLY A 3 8.26 -11.87 4.68
C GLY A 3 7.59 -10.50 4.87
N GLY A 4 6.73 -10.39 5.89
CA GLY A 4 5.98 -9.16 6.21
C GLY A 4 4.86 -8.85 5.21
N ILE A 5 4.64 -7.57 4.89
CA ILE A 5 3.63 -7.09 3.95
C ILE A 5 4.30 -6.25 2.85
N PRO A 6 4.99 -6.86 1.86
CA PRO A 6 5.51 -6.13 0.71
C PRO A 6 4.39 -5.51 -0.12
N ILE A 7 4.61 -4.28 -0.57
CA ILE A 7 3.68 -3.53 -1.40
C ILE A 7 4.04 -3.70 -2.87
N CYS A 8 3.11 -4.22 -3.68
CA CYS A 8 3.24 -4.26 -5.13
C CYS A 8 2.61 -3.00 -5.71
N PHE A 9 3.39 -2.15 -6.35
CA PHE A 9 2.91 -0.95 -7.05
C PHE A 9 4.00 -0.43 -8.00
N PRO A 10 3.65 0.05 -9.21
CA PRO A 10 2.30 0.18 -9.80
C PRO A 10 1.86 -1.07 -10.59
N GLN A 11 2.56 -2.19 -10.41
CA GLN A 11 2.29 -3.45 -11.11
C GLN A 11 2.24 -4.62 -10.14
N PHE A 12 1.34 -5.57 -10.36
CA PHE A 12 1.40 -6.90 -9.75
C PHE A 12 1.97 -7.92 -10.75
N GLY A 13 2.88 -8.78 -10.30
CA GLY A 13 3.52 -9.79 -11.14
C GLY A 13 4.28 -9.17 -12.33
N ASN A 14 4.20 -9.83 -13.48
CA ASN A 14 4.87 -9.41 -14.72
C ASN A 14 3.89 -8.77 -15.72
N CYS A 15 2.78 -8.18 -15.25
CA CYS A 15 1.71 -7.68 -16.12
C CYS A 15 2.04 -6.38 -16.91
N GLY A 16 3.30 -6.05 -17.10
CA GLY A 16 3.76 -4.83 -17.80
C GLY A 16 5.29 -4.74 -17.83
N THR A 17 5.82 -3.58 -18.24
CA THR A 17 7.25 -3.39 -18.58
C THR A 17 8.15 -3.12 -17.38
N LEU A 18 7.58 -2.93 -16.19
CA LEU A 18 8.33 -2.67 -14.97
C LEU A 18 8.89 -3.97 -14.37
N GLU A 19 9.81 -3.82 -13.43
CA GLU A 19 10.26 -4.95 -12.62
C GLU A 19 9.07 -5.68 -11.97
N ARG A 20 9.24 -6.99 -11.75
CA ARG A 20 8.17 -7.83 -11.20
C ARG A 20 7.65 -7.28 -9.87
N HIS A 21 6.34 -7.04 -9.77
CA HIS A 21 5.66 -6.36 -8.64
C HIS A 21 5.91 -4.85 -8.49
N GLY A 22 6.45 -4.19 -9.52
CA GLY A 22 6.79 -2.79 -9.49
C GLY A 22 7.89 -2.45 -8.47
N PHE A 23 8.04 -1.16 -8.19
CA PHE A 23 9.20 -0.62 -7.49
C PHE A 23 8.91 -0.18 -6.05
N ALA A 24 7.64 -0.02 -5.64
CA ALA A 24 7.31 0.58 -4.34
C ALA A 24 7.92 -0.13 -3.12
N ARG A 25 8.04 -1.46 -3.16
CA ARG A 25 8.70 -2.27 -2.12
C ARG A 25 10.22 -2.06 -2.00
N ASN A 26 10.85 -1.48 -3.02
CA ASN A 26 12.29 -1.24 -3.10
C ASN A 26 12.65 0.21 -2.75
N LYS A 27 11.66 1.03 -2.39
CA LYS A 27 11.83 2.45 -2.08
C LYS A 27 11.72 2.72 -0.59
N ILE A 28 12.36 3.79 -0.15
CA ILE A 28 12.19 4.34 1.19
C ILE A 28 10.98 5.26 1.17
N TRP A 29 10.08 5.06 2.13
CA TRP A 29 8.88 5.89 2.30
C TRP A 29 9.17 6.97 3.34
N ALA A 30 8.71 8.18 3.09
CA ALA A 30 8.81 9.29 4.03
C ALA A 30 7.66 9.25 5.04
N LEU A 31 7.85 9.82 6.23
CA LEU A 31 6.73 10.12 7.13
C LEU A 31 5.89 11.24 6.52
N ASP A 32 4.57 11.10 6.53
CA ASP A 32 3.65 12.13 6.05
C ASP A 32 3.25 13.06 7.19
N GLU A 33 4.00 14.15 7.35
CA GLU A 33 3.78 15.15 8.42
C GLU A 33 2.61 16.11 8.11
N GLU A 34 2.12 16.14 6.87
CA GLU A 34 1.12 17.10 6.41
C GLU A 34 -0.34 16.70 6.72
N HIS A 35 -0.57 15.51 7.30
CA HIS A 35 -1.92 15.14 7.72
C HIS A 35 -2.27 15.75 9.08
N PRO A 36 -3.43 16.43 9.22
CA PRO A 36 -3.88 16.88 10.52
C PRO A 36 -3.95 15.68 11.47
N PRO A 37 -3.52 15.84 12.73
CA PRO A 37 -3.59 14.77 13.71
C PRO A 37 -5.02 14.22 13.69
N LEU A 38 -5.15 12.91 13.51
CA LEU A 38 -6.41 12.23 13.74
C LEU A 38 -6.87 12.67 15.13
N ASN A 39 -7.99 13.37 15.20
CA ASN A 39 -8.54 13.93 16.42
C ASN A 39 -8.28 12.96 17.58
N HIS A 40 -7.40 13.35 18.51
CA HIS A 40 -7.06 12.58 19.72
C HIS A 40 -8.28 12.39 20.65
N ASN A 41 -9.47 12.79 20.21
CA ASN A 41 -10.71 12.76 20.95
C ASN A 41 -11.54 11.47 20.74
N ASP A 42 -11.02 10.49 19.98
CA ASP A 42 -11.61 9.16 19.91
C ASP A 42 -10.78 8.18 20.77
N ASN A 43 -11.13 8.16 22.05
CA ASN A 43 -10.86 7.14 23.05
C ASN A 43 -9.78 6.05 22.70
N SER A 44 -8.52 6.38 23.03
CA SER A 44 -7.63 5.55 23.87
C SER A 44 -7.06 4.19 23.39
N SER A 45 -6.89 3.86 22.10
CA SER A 45 -6.39 2.50 21.80
C SER A 45 -5.71 2.15 20.46
N LYS A 46 -5.27 3.08 19.61
CA LYS A 46 -4.64 2.72 18.33
C LYS A 46 -3.34 3.50 18.08
N ALA A 47 -2.25 2.78 17.79
CA ALA A 47 -1.00 3.36 17.32
C ALA A 47 -1.05 3.44 15.79
N SER A 48 -0.71 4.58 15.19
CA SER A 48 -0.75 4.74 13.74
C SER A 48 0.42 5.56 13.21
N VAL A 49 0.82 5.27 11.97
CA VAL A 49 1.81 6.03 11.22
C VAL A 49 1.33 6.24 9.78
N ASP A 50 1.58 7.42 9.24
CA ASP A 50 1.33 7.76 7.85
C ASP A 50 2.64 7.82 7.07
N LEU A 51 2.68 7.10 5.96
CA LEU A 51 3.83 6.98 5.08
C LEU A 51 3.47 7.52 3.70
N LEU A 52 4.44 8.16 3.05
CA LEU A 52 4.29 8.76 1.74
C LEU A 52 5.40 8.34 0.79
N LEU A 53 5.01 7.89 -0.39
CA LEU A 53 5.87 7.59 -1.51
C LEU A 53 5.55 8.53 -2.67
N LYS A 54 6.57 9.26 -3.12
CA LYS A 54 6.56 10.10 -4.33
C LYS A 54 7.54 9.50 -5.35
N PRO A 55 7.30 9.67 -6.66
CA PRO A 55 8.24 9.21 -7.67
C PRO A 55 9.55 9.99 -7.56
N SER A 56 10.67 9.28 -7.68
CA SER A 56 11.98 9.85 -7.93
C SER A 56 12.17 10.13 -9.43
N GLU A 57 13.20 10.91 -9.80
CA GLU A 57 13.54 11.17 -11.20
C GLU A 57 13.75 9.88 -12.00
N ASP A 58 14.35 8.85 -11.39
CA ASP A 58 14.56 7.55 -12.03
C ASP A 58 13.26 6.77 -12.23
N ASP A 59 12.30 6.91 -11.30
CA ASP A 59 10.98 6.29 -11.46
C ASP A 59 10.24 6.89 -12.64
N LEU A 60 10.34 8.22 -12.82
CA LEU A 60 9.72 8.93 -13.94
C LEU A 60 10.32 8.54 -15.30
N LYS A 61 11.58 8.06 -15.35
CA LYS A 61 12.17 7.51 -16.59
C LYS A 61 11.52 6.18 -16.98
N CYS A 62 11.22 5.33 -16.01
CA CYS A 62 10.66 3.99 -16.25
C CYS A 62 9.13 4.00 -16.34
N TRP A 63 8.48 4.86 -15.55
CA TRP A 63 7.04 5.01 -15.44
C TRP A 63 6.70 6.50 -15.31
N PRO A 64 6.42 7.20 -16.43
CA PRO A 64 6.36 8.66 -16.51
C PRO A 64 5.03 9.24 -15.98
N HIS A 65 4.65 8.84 -14.76
CA HIS A 65 3.43 9.27 -14.11
C HIS A 65 3.74 9.86 -12.73
N CYS A 66 3.25 11.07 -12.49
CA CYS A 66 3.41 11.71 -11.19
C CYS A 66 2.28 11.25 -10.26
N PHE A 67 2.65 10.60 -9.17
CA PHE A 67 1.72 10.08 -8.19
C PHE A 67 2.14 10.47 -6.77
N GLU A 68 1.20 10.41 -5.85
CA GLU A 68 1.47 10.32 -4.42
C GLU A 68 0.79 9.09 -3.89
N PHE A 69 1.56 8.19 -3.30
CA PHE A 69 1.04 7.02 -2.62
C PHE A 69 1.20 7.22 -1.12
N ARG A 70 0.07 7.46 -0.45
CA ARG A 70 -0.06 7.50 1.01
C ARG A 70 -0.50 6.14 1.56
N LEU A 71 0.17 5.68 2.60
CA LEU A 71 -0.18 4.48 3.35
C LEU A 71 -0.32 4.83 4.83
N ARG A 72 -1.51 4.60 5.38
CA ARG A 72 -1.74 4.63 6.82
C ARG A 72 -1.67 3.21 7.38
N VAL A 73 -0.79 3.00 8.36
CA VAL A 73 -0.70 1.76 9.11
C VAL A 73 -1.22 2.02 10.51
N SER A 74 -2.19 1.23 10.97
CA SER A 74 -2.78 1.38 12.30
C SER A 74 -2.86 0.03 13.02
N LEU A 75 -2.38 -0.03 14.26
CA LEU A 75 -2.47 -1.18 15.14
C LEU A 75 -3.37 -0.87 16.34
N SER A 76 -4.41 -1.66 16.55
CA SER A 76 -5.28 -1.56 17.73
C SER A 76 -4.87 -2.51 18.85
N LYS A 77 -5.25 -2.18 20.10
CA LYS A 77 -4.93 -3.01 21.28
C LYS A 77 -5.45 -4.45 21.21
N ASN A 78 -6.52 -4.70 20.46
CA ASN A 78 -7.05 -6.05 20.24
C ASN A 78 -6.21 -6.87 19.23
N GLY A 79 -5.17 -6.27 18.62
CA GLY A 79 -4.28 -6.94 17.68
C GLY A 79 -4.60 -6.72 16.20
N ASP A 80 -5.65 -5.97 15.86
CA ASP A 80 -5.98 -5.72 14.46
C ASP A 80 -4.99 -4.72 13.82
N LEU A 81 -4.46 -5.08 12.64
CA LEU A 81 -3.55 -4.26 11.85
C LEU A 81 -4.24 -3.75 10.57
N SER A 82 -4.68 -2.50 10.55
CA SER A 82 -5.31 -1.89 9.37
C SER A 82 -4.28 -1.18 8.47
N LEU A 83 -4.41 -1.35 7.14
CA LEU A 83 -3.54 -0.74 6.13
C LEU A 83 -4.35 0.00 5.07
N VAL A 84 -4.46 1.32 5.19
CA VAL A 84 -5.24 2.14 4.27
C VAL A 84 -4.34 2.80 3.23
N SER A 85 -4.52 2.42 1.97
CA SER A 85 -3.75 2.95 0.84
C SER A 85 -4.53 3.99 0.05
N ARG A 86 -3.88 5.11 -0.29
CA ARG A 86 -4.46 6.18 -1.11
C ARG A 86 -3.46 6.57 -2.18
N ILE A 87 -3.87 6.49 -3.44
CA ILE A 87 -3.05 6.90 -4.57
C ILE A 87 -3.70 8.10 -5.24
N ARG A 88 -2.96 9.20 -5.33
CA ARG A 88 -3.37 10.44 -5.98
C ARG A 88 -2.55 10.66 -7.25
N ASN A 89 -3.23 10.99 -8.34
CA ASN A 89 -2.60 11.49 -9.55
C ASN A 89 -2.29 12.98 -9.39
N VAL A 90 -1.02 13.37 -9.54
CA VAL A 90 -0.57 14.76 -9.30
C VAL A 90 -0.49 15.57 -10.59
N ASN A 91 -0.28 14.95 -11.75
CA ASN A 91 -0.05 15.66 -13.01
C ASN A 91 -1.28 15.74 -13.94
N GLY A 92 -2.44 15.21 -13.50
CA GLY A 92 -3.69 15.24 -14.24
C GLY A 92 -3.74 14.36 -15.49
N LYS A 93 -2.65 13.68 -15.86
CA LYS A 93 -2.63 12.73 -16.97
C LYS A 93 -3.11 11.37 -16.48
N PRO A 94 -4.21 10.81 -17.01
CA PRO A 94 -4.71 9.51 -16.59
C PRO A 94 -3.62 8.43 -16.70
N PHE A 95 -3.55 7.56 -15.70
CA PHE A 95 -2.70 6.37 -15.75
C PHE A 95 -3.43 5.18 -15.15
N SER A 96 -3.05 4.00 -15.62
CA SER A 96 -3.54 2.73 -15.08
C SER A 96 -2.46 2.11 -14.20
N PHE A 97 -2.88 1.48 -13.12
CA PHE A 97 -1.97 0.78 -12.23
C PHE A 97 -2.66 -0.43 -11.60
N SER A 98 -1.85 -1.32 -11.07
CA SER A 98 -2.30 -2.38 -10.17
C SER A 98 -1.56 -2.26 -8.84
N PHE A 99 -2.24 -2.70 -7.80
CA PHE A 99 -1.76 -2.61 -6.44
C PHE A 99 -2.09 -3.92 -5.71
N ALA A 100 -1.17 -4.39 -4.87
CA ALA A 100 -1.44 -5.53 -4.01
C ALA A 100 -0.61 -5.48 -2.72
N TYR A 101 -1.18 -6.00 -1.64
CA TYR A 101 -0.43 -6.37 -0.45
C TYR A 101 -0.02 -7.83 -0.56
N HIS A 102 1.29 -8.11 -0.61
CA HIS A 102 1.81 -9.46 -0.71
C HIS A 102 2.05 -10.06 0.69
N THR A 103 1.01 -10.07 1.53
CA THR A 103 1.10 -10.43 2.95
C THR A 103 1.58 -11.87 3.16
N TYR A 104 2.62 -12.03 3.98
CA TYR A 104 3.08 -13.32 4.49
C TYR A 104 2.47 -13.53 5.87
N LEU A 105 1.47 -14.43 5.94
CA LEU A 105 0.84 -14.81 7.20
C LEU A 105 1.64 -15.91 7.89
N SER A 106 1.85 -15.77 9.19
CA SER A 106 2.41 -16.84 10.02
C SER A 106 1.33 -17.90 10.26
N VAL A 107 1.60 -19.13 9.86
CA VAL A 107 0.70 -20.27 10.03
C VAL A 107 1.44 -21.41 10.71
N SER A 108 0.76 -22.14 11.60
CA SER A 108 1.36 -23.28 12.31
C SER A 108 1.54 -24.51 11.41
N ASP A 109 0.67 -24.68 10.42
CA ASP A 109 0.77 -25.71 9.39
C ASP A 109 0.36 -25.12 8.02
N ILE A 110 1.20 -25.35 7.00
CA ILE A 110 0.95 -24.90 5.64
C ILE A 110 -0.21 -25.67 4.98
N ARG A 111 -0.50 -26.89 5.43
CA ARG A 111 -1.58 -27.72 4.87
C ARG A 111 -2.97 -27.17 5.16
N SER A 112 -3.10 -26.40 6.24
CA SER A 112 -4.33 -25.70 6.62
C SER A 112 -4.38 -24.24 6.15
N ALA A 113 -3.34 -23.76 5.46
CA ALA A 113 -3.25 -22.37 5.04
C ALA A 113 -4.04 -22.12 3.75
N ILE A 114 -4.85 -21.07 3.75
CA ILE A 114 -5.50 -20.57 2.53
C ILE A 114 -4.78 -19.30 2.09
N ASN A 115 -4.35 -19.27 0.82
CA ASN A 115 -3.67 -18.11 0.25
C ASN A 115 -4.69 -17.16 -0.39
N TYR A 116 -4.82 -15.95 0.16
CA TYR A 116 -5.69 -14.90 -0.36
C TYR A 116 -4.86 -13.69 -0.81
N PRO A 117 -4.32 -13.67 -2.04
CA PRO A 117 -3.70 -12.47 -2.56
C PRO A 117 -4.78 -11.40 -2.82
N ILE A 118 -4.75 -10.32 -2.06
CA ILE A 118 -5.60 -9.14 -2.33
C ILE A 118 -4.90 -8.32 -3.41
N VAL A 119 -5.33 -8.52 -4.67
CA VAL A 119 -4.85 -7.75 -5.82
C VAL A 119 -5.96 -6.84 -6.31
N CYS A 120 -5.71 -5.54 -6.32
CA CYS A 120 -6.60 -4.53 -6.85
C CYS A 120 -6.07 -4.06 -8.21
N PHE A 121 -6.89 -4.22 -9.25
CA PHE A 121 -6.62 -3.64 -10.56
C PHE A 121 -7.41 -2.34 -10.70
N VAL A 122 -6.73 -1.25 -11.05
CA VAL A 122 -7.36 0.08 -11.18
C VAL A 122 -7.20 0.57 -12.62
N PRO A 123 -8.22 0.35 -13.48
CA PRO A 123 -8.21 0.89 -14.82
C PRO A 123 -8.54 2.39 -14.79
N HIS A 124 -7.71 3.21 -15.44
CA HIS A 124 -7.98 4.61 -15.80
C HIS A 124 -8.69 5.46 -14.71
N SER A 125 -7.98 5.79 -13.62
CA SER A 125 -8.54 6.64 -12.56
C SER A 125 -7.73 7.92 -12.32
N ILE A 126 -8.45 9.00 -11.98
CA ILE A 126 -7.90 10.31 -11.58
C ILE A 126 -7.72 10.37 -10.05
N TYR A 127 -8.54 9.63 -9.29
CA TYR A 127 -8.49 9.55 -7.83
C TYR A 127 -8.86 8.14 -7.37
N PHE A 128 -8.04 7.52 -6.51
CA PHE A 128 -8.34 6.20 -5.95
C PHE A 128 -8.25 6.22 -4.42
N PHE A 129 -9.40 5.97 -3.78
CA PHE A 129 -9.51 5.72 -2.36
C PHE A 129 -9.80 4.24 -2.15
N HIS A 130 -8.83 3.47 -1.67
CA HIS A 130 -9.06 2.07 -1.35
C HIS A 130 -8.69 1.80 0.10
N GLN A 131 -9.74 1.56 0.88
CA GLN A 131 -9.62 1.18 2.26
C GLN A 131 -9.59 -0.34 2.34
N CYS A 132 -8.38 -0.91 2.35
CA CYS A 132 -8.20 -2.32 2.63
C CYS A 132 -8.10 -2.50 4.14
N HIS A 133 -9.11 -3.10 4.77
CA HIS A 133 -9.01 -3.52 6.16
C HIS A 133 -8.52 -4.97 6.19
N ILE A 134 -7.24 -5.16 6.45
CA ILE A 134 -6.72 -6.50 6.75
C ILE A 134 -6.94 -6.73 8.25
N ILE A 135 -8.08 -7.30 8.63
CA ILE A 135 -8.29 -7.68 10.03
C ILE A 135 -7.54 -8.99 10.25
N PHE A 136 -6.50 -8.95 11.08
CA PHE A 136 -5.86 -10.17 11.58
C PHE A 136 -6.79 -10.78 12.63
N LEU A 137 -7.75 -11.58 12.20
CA LEU A 137 -8.48 -12.46 13.11
C LEU A 137 -7.49 -13.53 13.59
N ARG A 138 -7.21 -13.54 14.89
CA ARG A 138 -6.54 -14.68 15.54
C ARG A 138 -7.37 -15.95 15.37
#